data_AF-A0A2C9L3J6-F1
#
_entry.id   AF-A0A2C9L3J6-F1
#
_cell.length_a   1.000
_cell.length_b   1.000
_cell.length_c   1.000
_cell.angle_alpha   90.00
_cell.angle_beta   90.00
_cell.angle_gamma   90.00
#
_symmetry.space_group_name_H-M   'P 1'
#
loop_
_entity.id
_entity.type
_entity.pdbx_description
1 polymer ?
#
loop_
_entity_poly.entity_id
_entity_poly.type
_entity_poly.pdbx_seq_one_letter_code
_entity_poly.pdbx_strand_id
1 'polypeptide(L)'
;MYKESDTASEKINLLLGLSCSKEPWILNNYLNLILEETSPIRKQDALSAVSYVASNTIGRNLAWNFFREHFIQLKESFGSSFFQWANIIDSVTRSFNTEFELQELKMFKASQEGQFGSGERSIIQAIEKVETNVKWMNKNLNRISAWLTAHIS
;
A
#
# COMPACT_ATOMS: atom_id res chain seq x y z
N MET A 1 -17.37 -3.65 -19.25
CA MET A 1 -17.67 -3.27 -17.85
C MET A 1 -16.94 -2.01 -17.36
N TYR A 2 -15.66 -2.01 -16.97
CA TYR A 2 -15.05 -0.77 -16.41
C TYR A 2 -14.98 0.40 -17.40
N LYS A 3 -14.55 0.13 -18.64
CA LYS A 3 -14.46 1.13 -19.73
C LYS A 3 -15.83 1.59 -20.25
N GLU A 4 -16.89 0.83 -19.97
CA GLU A 4 -18.26 1.04 -20.48
C GLU A 4 -19.19 1.63 -19.41
N SER A 5 -18.77 1.67 -18.15
CA SER A 5 -19.53 2.27 -17.07
C SER A 5 -19.50 3.80 -17.18
N ASP A 6 -20.66 4.45 -17.10
CA ASP A 6 -20.73 5.93 -17.04
C ASP A 6 -20.72 6.46 -15.60
N THR A 7 -21.01 5.59 -14.63
CA THR A 7 -21.11 5.96 -13.22
C THR A 7 -19.75 5.93 -12.52
N ALA A 8 -19.36 7.03 -11.87
CA ALA A 8 -18.09 7.12 -11.14
C ALA A 8 -18.01 6.13 -9.96
N SER A 9 -19.12 5.93 -9.23
CA SER A 9 -19.19 4.98 -8.11
C SER A 9 -19.04 3.53 -8.56
N GLU A 10 -19.61 3.17 -9.72
CA GLU A 10 -19.48 1.83 -10.29
C GLU A 10 -18.05 1.55 -10.75
N LYS A 11 -17.36 2.55 -11.32
CA LYS A 11 -15.92 2.47 -11.60
C LYS A 11 -15.11 2.19 -10.33
N ILE A 12 -15.37 2.90 -9.24
CA ILE A 12 -14.67 2.66 -7.96
C ILE A 12 -14.94 1.24 -7.44
N ASN A 13 -16.18 0.77 -7.49
CA ASN A 13 -16.54 -0.59 -7.07
C ASN A 13 -15.82 -1.66 -7.91
N LEU A 14 -15.69 -1.44 -9.22
CA LEU A 14 -14.98 -2.35 -10.11
C LEU A 14 -13.46 -2.34 -9.86
N LEU A 15 -12.87 -1.17 -9.60
CA LEU A 15 -11.47 -1.05 -9.19
C LEU A 15 -11.21 -1.80 -7.88
N LEU A 16 -12.10 -1.65 -6.91
CA LEU A 16 -12.04 -2.37 -5.65
C LEU A 16 -12.18 -3.89 -5.87
N GLY A 17 -13.11 -4.33 -6.71
CA GLY A 17 -13.26 -5.74 -7.07
C GLY A 17 -12.01 -6.35 -7.70
N LEU A 18 -11.33 -5.63 -8.61
CA LEU A 18 -10.08 -6.07 -9.22
C LEU A 18 -8.95 -6.23 -8.19
N SER A 19 -8.88 -5.34 -7.19
CA SER A 19 -7.90 -5.41 -6.11
C SER A 19 -8.06 -6.64 -5.21
N CYS A 20 -9.25 -7.28 -5.20
CA CYS A 20 -9.52 -8.48 -4.42
C CYS A 20 -9.05 -9.79 -5.09
N SER A 21 -8.47 -9.71 -6.29
CA SER A 21 -7.94 -10.89 -6.97
C SER A 21 -6.90 -11.63 -6.11
N LYS A 22 -6.88 -12.95 -6.19
CA LYS A 22 -5.84 -13.79 -5.57
C LYS A 22 -4.67 -14.07 -6.49
N GLU A 23 -4.78 -13.70 -7.77
CA GLU A 23 -3.76 -13.92 -8.78
C GLU A 23 -2.75 -12.76 -8.78
N PRO A 24 -1.47 -12.99 -8.41
CA PRO A 24 -0.47 -11.92 -8.32
C PRO A 24 -0.28 -11.15 -9.63
N TRP A 25 -0.33 -11.85 -10.77
CA TRP A 25 -0.17 -11.23 -12.08
C TRP A 25 -1.31 -10.27 -12.44
N ILE A 26 -2.55 -10.55 -11.98
CA ILE A 26 -3.69 -9.65 -12.16
C ILE A 26 -3.49 -8.38 -11.33
N LEU A 27 -3.06 -8.52 -10.07
CA LEU A 27 -2.77 -7.38 -9.19
C LEU A 27 -1.62 -6.53 -9.74
N ASN A 28 -0.56 -7.16 -10.25
CA ASN A 28 0.57 -6.46 -10.85
C ASN A 28 0.17 -5.72 -12.13
N ASN A 29 -0.60 -6.38 -13.02
CA ASN A 29 -1.15 -5.72 -14.20
C ASN A 29 -2.06 -4.54 -13.82
N TYR A 30 -2.84 -4.70 -12.76
CA TYR A 30 -3.69 -3.62 -12.25
C TYR A 30 -2.88 -2.42 -11.73
N LEU A 31 -1.77 -2.66 -11.04
CA LEU A 31 -0.85 -1.59 -10.63
C LEU A 31 -0.19 -0.91 -11.84
N ASN A 32 0.25 -1.66 -12.85
CA ASN A 32 0.87 -1.10 -14.05
C ASN A 32 -0.09 -0.20 -14.84
N LEU A 33 -1.37 -0.56 -14.91
CA LEU A 33 -2.41 0.27 -15.53
C LEU A 33 -2.51 1.65 -14.89
N ILE A 34 -2.07 1.86 -13.65
CA ILE A 34 -2.13 3.17 -12.99
C ILE A 34 -1.15 4.18 -13.62
N LEU A 35 -0.03 3.70 -14.17
CA LEU A 35 1.03 4.54 -14.72
C LEU A 35 0.91 4.78 -16.22
N GLU A 36 0.06 4.01 -16.91
CA GLU A 36 -0.15 4.17 -18.35
C GLU A 36 -0.81 5.53 -18.67
N GLU A 37 -0.28 6.26 -19.65
CA GLU A 37 -0.90 7.52 -20.10
C GLU A 37 -2.32 7.32 -20.62
N THR A 38 -2.59 6.17 -21.24
CA THR A 38 -3.90 5.75 -21.75
C THR A 38 -4.78 5.10 -20.68
N SER A 39 -4.38 5.16 -19.42
CA SER A 39 -5.12 4.51 -18.33
C SER A 39 -6.56 5.00 -18.28
N PRO A 40 -7.54 4.09 -18.19
CA PRO A 40 -8.92 4.49 -17.94
C PRO A 40 -9.13 4.90 -16.46
N ILE A 41 -8.12 4.74 -15.59
CA ILE A 41 -8.18 5.11 -14.17
C ILE A 41 -7.94 6.61 -14.06
N ARG A 42 -8.85 7.31 -13.38
CA ARG A 42 -8.71 8.75 -13.15
C ARG A 42 -7.51 8.99 -12.23
N LYS A 43 -6.73 10.04 -12.52
CA LYS A 43 -5.53 10.37 -11.74
C LYS A 43 -5.80 10.52 -10.24
N GLN A 44 -6.95 11.08 -9.86
CA GLN A 44 -7.36 11.24 -8.46
C GLN A 44 -7.68 9.91 -7.74
N ASP A 45 -8.02 8.86 -8.49
CA ASP A 45 -8.39 7.54 -7.94
C ASP A 45 -7.20 6.55 -7.99
N ALA A 46 -6.11 6.91 -8.68
CA ALA A 46 -4.90 6.11 -8.85
C ALA A 46 -4.27 5.69 -7.51
N LEU A 47 -4.05 6.63 -6.60
CA LEU A 47 -3.45 6.32 -5.29
C LEU A 47 -4.40 5.48 -4.41
N SER A 48 -5.71 5.64 -4.57
CA SER A 48 -6.69 4.78 -3.91
C SER A 48 -6.63 3.34 -4.46
N ALA A 49 -6.44 3.17 -5.77
CA ALA A 49 -6.25 1.84 -6.37
C ALA A 49 -5.04 1.11 -5.78
N VAL A 50 -3.89 1.78 -5.64
CA VAL A 50 -2.72 1.20 -4.96
C VAL A 50 -3.04 0.83 -3.51
N SER A 51 -3.77 1.69 -2.79
CA SER A 51 -4.19 1.43 -1.41
C SER A 51 -5.10 0.20 -1.27
N TYR A 52 -5.96 -0.05 -2.26
CA TYR A 52 -6.80 -1.25 -2.31
C TYR A 52 -5.96 -2.52 -2.51
N VAL A 53 -5.00 -2.49 -3.44
CA VAL A 53 -4.07 -3.62 -3.64
C VAL A 53 -3.22 -3.86 -2.39
N ALA A 54 -2.80 -2.79 -1.69
CA ALA A 54 -2.06 -2.89 -0.43
C ALA A 54 -2.86 -3.58 0.70
N SER A 55 -4.20 -3.51 0.64
CA SER A 55 -5.08 -4.16 1.62
C SER A 55 -5.31 -5.65 1.33
N ASN A 56 -4.86 -6.15 0.17
CA ASN A 56 -4.91 -7.55 -0.19
C ASN A 56 -3.71 -8.31 0.43
N THR A 57 -3.94 -9.48 1.03
CA THR A 57 -2.88 -10.28 1.69
C THR A 57 -1.74 -10.71 0.75
N ILE A 58 -2.07 -10.93 -0.52
CA ILE A 58 -1.13 -11.24 -1.61
C ILE A 58 -0.59 -9.93 -2.20
N GLY A 59 -1.47 -8.94 -2.36
CA GLY A 59 -1.16 -7.65 -3.00
C GLY A 59 -0.28 -6.71 -2.18
N ARG A 60 -0.22 -6.83 -0.85
CA ARG A 60 0.55 -5.93 0.03
C ARG A 60 2.02 -5.76 -0.38
N ASN A 61 2.70 -6.85 -0.72
CA ASN A 61 4.10 -6.82 -1.12
C ASN A 61 4.26 -6.21 -2.52
N LEU A 62 3.31 -6.50 -3.42
CA LEU A 62 3.30 -5.92 -4.78
C LEU A 62 3.07 -4.40 -4.71
N ALA A 63 2.11 -3.95 -3.92
CA ALA A 63 1.79 -2.54 -3.75
C ALA A 63 2.95 -1.76 -3.13
N TRP A 64 3.63 -2.34 -2.14
CA TRP A 64 4.83 -1.71 -1.56
C TRP A 64 5.98 -1.61 -2.56
N ASN A 65 6.28 -2.69 -3.28
CA ASN A 65 7.34 -2.68 -4.30
C ASN A 65 7.03 -1.66 -5.40
N PHE A 66 5.81 -1.66 -5.92
CA PHE A 66 5.33 -0.67 -6.88
C PHE A 66 5.46 0.76 -6.36
N PHE A 67 5.04 1.01 -5.11
CA PHE A 67 5.14 2.33 -4.50
C PHE A 67 6.58 2.83 -4.41
N ARG A 68 7.53 1.96 -4.02
CA ARG A 68 8.94 2.32 -3.94
C ARG A 68 9.57 2.53 -5.31
N GLU A 69 9.31 1.62 -6.24
CA GLU A 69 9.88 1.63 -7.60
C GLU A 69 9.44 2.88 -8.37
N HIS A 70 8.17 3.26 -8.23
CA HIS A 70 7.58 4.36 -8.98
C HIS A 70 7.38 5.63 -8.14
N PHE A 71 7.99 5.73 -6.95
CA PHE A 71 7.76 6.83 -6.01
C PHE A 71 7.87 8.22 -6.65
N ILE A 72 8.94 8.47 -7.40
CA ILE A 72 9.18 9.75 -8.08
C ILE A 72 8.12 10.01 -9.15
N GLN A 73 7.81 9.01 -9.98
CA GLN A 73 6.78 9.12 -11.02
C GLN A 73 5.39 9.38 -10.41
N LEU A 74 5.06 8.71 -9.29
CA LEU A 74 3.81 8.93 -8.57
C LEU A 74 3.73 10.36 -8.02
N LYS A 75 4.82 10.88 -7.46
CA LYS A 75 4.92 12.26 -6.97
C LYS A 75 4.70 13.29 -8.09
N GLU A 76 5.35 13.10 -9.23
CA GLU A 76 5.21 13.99 -10.38
C GLU A 76 3.81 13.93 -11.01
N SER A 77 3.23 12.74 -11.08
CA SER A 77 1.96 12.50 -11.79
C SER A 77 0.71 12.86 -10.97
N PHE A 78 0.78 12.69 -9.65
CA PHE A 78 -0.37 12.81 -8.75
C PHE A 78 -0.25 13.95 -7.72
N GLY A 79 0.86 14.70 -7.76
CA GLY A 79 1.06 15.93 -7.00
C GLY A 79 1.32 15.70 -5.51
N SER A 80 1.14 16.75 -4.69
CA SER A 80 1.59 16.79 -3.29
C SER A 80 0.45 16.89 -2.28
N SER A 81 -0.70 16.27 -2.55
CA SER A 81 -1.84 16.31 -1.62
C SER A 81 -1.50 15.58 -0.32
N PHE A 82 -1.41 16.32 0.79
CA PHE A 82 -1.08 15.77 2.11
C PHE A 82 -1.93 14.56 2.47
N PHE A 83 -3.25 14.66 2.33
CA PHE A 83 -4.18 13.58 2.70
C PHE A 83 -3.99 12.33 1.85
N GLN A 84 -3.76 12.47 0.54
CA GLN A 84 -3.57 11.31 -0.33
C GLN A 84 -2.23 10.61 -0.04
N TRP A 85 -1.16 11.38 0.18
CA TRP A 85 0.15 10.83 0.55
C TRP A 85 0.16 10.16 1.91
N ALA A 86 -0.50 10.76 2.90
CA ALA A 86 -0.68 10.14 4.20
C ALA A 86 -1.42 8.80 4.09
N ASN A 87 -2.50 8.76 3.30
CA ASN A 87 -3.30 7.55 3.12
C ASN A 87 -2.54 6.44 2.39
N ILE A 88 -1.82 6.76 1.31
CA ILE A 88 -1.08 5.73 0.56
C ILE A 88 0.09 5.19 1.39
N ILE A 89 0.86 6.05 2.06
CA ILE A 89 1.98 5.65 2.93
C ILE A 89 1.48 4.74 4.05
N ASP A 90 0.40 5.13 4.76
CA ASP A 90 -0.19 4.24 5.77
C ASP A 90 -0.62 2.92 5.14
N SER A 91 -1.31 2.94 3.99
CA SER A 91 -1.85 1.72 3.37
C SER A 91 -0.76 0.73 2.96
N VAL A 92 0.31 1.18 2.31
CA VAL A 92 1.39 0.28 1.84
C VAL A 92 2.28 -0.26 2.96
N THR A 93 2.32 0.42 4.11
CA THR A 93 3.11 0.01 5.28
C THR A 93 2.28 -0.63 6.39
N ARG A 94 0.94 -0.59 6.31
CA ARG A 94 0.03 -0.90 7.43
C ARG A 94 0.27 -2.29 8.02
N SER A 95 0.57 -3.26 7.17
CA SER A 95 0.74 -4.67 7.57
C SER A 95 2.14 -5.01 8.07
N PHE A 96 3.10 -4.08 7.99
CA PHE A 96 4.48 -4.35 8.36
C PHE A 96 4.61 -4.59 9.86
N ASN A 97 5.28 -5.68 10.21
CA ASN A 97 5.40 -6.14 11.58
C ASN A 97 6.66 -6.97 11.84
N THR A 98 7.58 -7.05 10.87
CA THR A 98 8.88 -7.71 10.99
C THR A 98 10.03 -6.71 11.02
N GLU A 99 11.16 -7.12 11.61
CA GLU A 99 12.37 -6.28 11.63
C GLU A 99 12.88 -6.00 10.20
N PHE A 100 12.75 -6.97 9.29
CA PHE A 100 13.13 -6.79 7.90
C PHE A 100 12.33 -5.67 7.22
N GLU A 101 11.00 -5.68 7.33
CA GLU A 101 10.12 -4.63 6.78
C GLU A 101 10.42 -3.26 7.41
N LEU A 102 10.72 -3.23 8.71
CA LEU A 102 11.11 -1.99 9.40
C LEU A 102 12.40 -1.40 8.83
N GLN A 103 13.44 -2.23 8.65
CA GLN A 103 14.71 -1.78 8.08
C GLN A 103 14.53 -1.33 6.63
N GLU A 104 13.74 -2.07 5.86
CA GLU A 104 13.42 -1.69 4.48
C GLU A 104 12.71 -0.33 4.39
N LEU A 105 11.76 -0.07 5.28
CA LEU A 105 11.06 1.22 5.35
C LEU A 105 12.00 2.37 5.74
N LYS A 106 12.89 2.14 6.72
CA LYS A 106 13.92 3.13 7.12
C LYS A 106 14.89 3.44 5.99
N MET A 107 15.36 2.40 5.29
CA MET A 107 16.23 2.56 4.12
C MET A 107 15.53 3.31 3.00
N PHE A 108 14.26 3.01 2.73
CA PHE A 108 13.48 3.74 1.73
C PHE A 108 13.35 5.22 2.09
N LYS A 109 12.99 5.54 3.34
CA LYS A 109 12.94 6.93 3.83
C LYS A 109 14.26 7.66 3.62
N ALA A 110 15.38 7.02 3.94
CA ALA A 110 16.71 7.60 3.75
C ALA A 110 17.06 7.79 2.26
N SER A 111 16.72 6.83 1.40
CA SER A 111 16.99 6.92 -0.05
C SER A 111 16.21 8.03 -0.76
N GLN A 112 15.09 8.45 -0.18
CA GLN A 112 14.19 9.48 -0.70
C GLN A 112 14.21 10.75 0.16
N GLU A 113 15.34 11.05 0.80
CA GLU A 113 15.46 12.19 1.70
C GLU A 113 15.09 13.52 1.01
N GLY A 114 14.23 14.31 1.67
CA GLY A 114 13.70 15.56 1.14
C GLY A 114 12.67 15.39 0.02
N GLN A 115 12.39 14.16 -0.43
CA GLN A 115 11.48 13.91 -1.54
C GLN A 115 10.02 13.70 -1.11
N PHE A 116 9.72 13.39 0.15
CA PHE A 116 8.33 13.14 0.57
C PHE A 116 7.46 14.40 0.61
N GLY A 117 8.04 15.60 0.73
CA GLY A 117 7.29 16.86 0.78
C GLY A 117 6.17 16.79 1.83
N SER A 118 4.91 16.88 1.38
CA SER A 118 3.73 16.76 2.26
C SER A 118 3.66 15.42 3.03
N GLY A 119 4.24 14.34 2.50
CA GLY A 119 4.25 13.02 3.12
C GLY A 119 5.35 12.80 4.17
N GLU A 120 6.24 13.77 4.43
CA GLU A 120 7.41 13.58 5.32
C GLU A 120 6.98 13.18 6.73
N ARG A 121 5.95 13.83 7.27
CA ARG A 121 5.41 13.46 8.58
C ARG A 121 4.80 12.06 8.58
N SER A 122 4.13 11.68 7.49
CA SER A 122 3.45 10.39 7.36
C SER A 122 4.43 9.22 7.30
N ILE A 123 5.57 9.37 6.61
CA ILE A 123 6.58 8.31 6.55
C ILE A 123 7.27 8.11 7.91
N ILE A 124 7.51 9.19 8.67
CA ILE A 124 8.03 9.10 10.04
C ILE A 124 7.05 8.35 10.96
N GLN A 125 5.77 8.72 10.90
CA GLN A 125 4.72 8.05 11.69
C GLN A 125 4.55 6.58 11.28
N ALA A 126 4.70 6.25 9.99
CA ALA A 126 4.70 4.88 9.53
C ALA A 126 5.84 4.08 10.17
N ILE A 127 7.07 4.63 10.22
CA ILE A 127 8.21 3.98 10.89
C ILE A 127 7.90 3.72 12.36
N GLU A 128 7.44 4.72 13.11
CA GLU A 128 7.10 4.59 14.54
C GLU A 128 6.02 3.51 14.78
N LYS A 129 5.02 3.44 13.90
CA LYS A 129 3.97 2.42 13.92
C LYS A 129 4.53 1.03 13.67
N VAL A 130 5.39 0.87 12.66
CA VAL A 130 6.02 -0.42 12.35
C VAL A 130 6.93 -0.87 13.49
N GLU A 131 7.69 0.03 14.12
CA GLU A 131 8.47 -0.29 15.33
C GLU A 131 7.59 -0.82 16.46
N THR A 132 6.41 -0.22 16.64
CA THR A 132 5.43 -0.67 17.64
C THR A 132 4.87 -2.05 17.28
N ASN A 133 4.56 -2.29 16.00
CA ASN A 133 4.08 -3.59 15.52
C ASN A 133 5.13 -4.69 15.74
N VAL A 134 6.40 -4.44 15.42
CA VAL A 134 7.51 -5.39 15.63
C VAL A 134 7.64 -5.74 17.11
N LYS A 135 7.65 -4.74 17.99
CA LYS A 135 7.69 -4.95 19.45
C LYS A 135 6.50 -5.80 19.92
N TRP A 136 5.31 -5.52 19.40
CA TRP A 136 4.11 -6.28 19.74
C TRP A 136 4.19 -7.73 19.26
N MET A 137 4.65 -7.97 18.03
CA MET A 137 4.83 -9.32 17.48
C MET A 137 5.82 -10.12 18.31
N ASN A 138 6.99 -9.55 18.62
CA ASN A 138 8.03 -10.20 19.42
C ASN A 138 7.53 -10.58 20.82
N LYS A 139 6.66 -9.76 21.42
CA LYS A 139 6.10 -10.01 22.76
C LYS A 139 4.95 -11.03 22.76
N ASN A 140 4.10 -11.01 21.74
CA ASN A 140 2.79 -11.67 21.81
C ASN A 140 2.62 -12.87 20.88
N LEU A 141 3.39 -12.98 19.79
CA LEU A 141 3.18 -14.00 18.75
C LEU A 141 3.17 -15.42 19.32
N ASN A 142 4.21 -15.81 20.05
CA ASN A 142 4.33 -17.16 20.61
C ASN A 142 3.17 -17.50 21.57
N ARG A 143 2.78 -16.54 22.41
CA ARG A 143 1.68 -16.70 23.37
C ARG A 143 0.34 -16.91 22.66
N ILE A 144 0.07 -16.10 21.63
CA ILE A 144 -1.17 -16.20 20.86
C ILE A 144 -1.20 -17.50 20.05
N SER A 145 -0.11 -17.86 19.38
CA SER A 145 -0.01 -19.12 18.63
C SER A 145 -0.24 -20.35 19.52
N ALA A 146 0.37 -20.37 20.71
CA ALA A 146 0.15 -21.44 21.68
C ALA A 146 -1.31 -21.51 22.14
N TRP A 147 -1.92 -20.36 22.44
CA TRP A 147 -3.33 -20.30 22.85
C TRP A 147 -4.28 -20.79 21.75
N LEU A 148 -4.08 -20.35 20.50
CA LEU A 148 -4.89 -20.77 19.35
C LEU A 148 -4.76 -22.27 19.11
N THR A 149 -3.54 -22.82 19.16
CA THR A 149 -3.30 -24.25 19.00
C THR A 149 -4.02 -25.04 20.09
N ALA A 150 -3.98 -24.58 21.35
CA ALA A 150 -4.59 -25.30 22.46
C ALA A 150 -6.13 -25.28 22.49
N HIS A 151 -6.79 -24.36 21.76
CA HIS A 151 -8.25 -24.15 21.89
C HIS A 151 -9.03 -24.18 20.56
N ILE A 152 -8.36 -24.20 19.41
CA ILE A 152 -9.00 -24.13 18.08
C ILE A 152 -8.52 -25.28 17.17
N SER A 153 -7.67 -26.20 17.64
CA SER A 153 -7.32 -27.41 16.90
C SER A 153 -8.17 -28.62 17.28
#